data_AF-A0A382AJI2-F1
#
_entry.id   AF-A0A382AJI2-F1
#
_cell.length_a   1.000
_cell.length_b   1.000
_cell.length_c   1.000
_cell.angle_alpha   90.00
_cell.angle_beta   90.00
_cell.angle_gamma   90.00
#
_symmetry.space_group_name_H-M   'P 1'
#
loop_
_entity.id
_entity.type
_entity.pdbx_description
1 polymer ?
#
loop_
_entity_poly.entity_id
_entity_poly.type
_entity_poly.pdbx_seq_one_letter_code
_entity_poly.pdbx_strand_id
1 'polypeptide(L)' 'VHAGSDVRFALLGGRFVGEAALLRFYVLHCIGFPFIIMIFMAIHFWRIRKDGGITTPL' A
#
# COMPACT_ATOMS: atom_id res chain seq x y z
N VAL A 1 9.57 9.67 -22.67
CA VAL A 1 9.01 9.19 -21.39
C VAL A 1 8.28 7.90 -21.67
N HIS A 2 8.79 6.76 -21.20
CA HIS A 2 8.14 5.47 -21.35
C HIS A 2 7.70 5.04 -19.96
N ALA A 3 6.43 5.31 -19.60
CA ALA A 3 5.93 5.13 -18.24
C ALA A 3 6.23 3.72 -17.67
N GLY A 4 6.23 2.68 -18.50
CA GLY A 4 6.58 1.32 -18.08
C GLY A 4 8.05 1.14 -17.69
N SER A 5 9.00 1.74 -18.42
CA SER A 5 10.42 1.66 -18.04
C SER A 5 10.72 2.49 -16.80
N ASP A 6 10.04 3.64 -16.68
CA ASP A 6 10.25 4.59 -15.59
C ASP A 6 9.70 4.02 -14.27
N VAL A 7 8.52 3.39 -14.30
CA VAL A 7 7.96 2.66 -13.14
C VAL A 7 8.85 1.50 -12.73
N ARG A 8 9.34 0.71 -13.69
CA ARG A 8 10.24 -0.42 -13.40
C ARG A 8 11.53 0.03 -12.74
N PHE A 9 12.13 1.11 -13.22
CA PHE A 9 13.34 1.68 -12.61
C PHE A 9 13.06 2.24 -11.20
N ALA A 10 11.93 2.93 -11.02
CA ALA A 10 11.51 3.46 -9.72
C ALA A 10 11.30 2.36 -8.68
N LEU A 11 10.72 1.22 -9.07
CA LEU A 11 10.50 0.09 -8.17
C LEU A 11 11.79 -0.69 -7.87
N LEU A 12 12.57 -1.03 -8.89
CA LEU A 12 13.75 -1.89 -8.73
C LEU A 12 14.99 -1.15 -8.23
N GLY A 13 15.12 0.15 -8.50
CA GLY A 13 16.33 0.91 -8.20
C GLY A 13 17.51 0.59 -9.10
N GLY A 14 17.27 -0.12 -10.20
CA GLY A 14 18.28 -0.54 -11.15
C GLY A 14 17.65 -1.17 -12.39
N ARG A 15 18.52 -1.61 -13.31
CA ARG A 15 18.08 -2.29 -14.55
C ARG A 15 17.64 -3.75 -14.29
N PHE A 16 18.04 -4.33 -13.17
CA PHE A 16 17.75 -5.72 -12.80
C PHE A 16 17.33 -5.81 -11.33
N VAL A 17 16.74 -6.94 -10.96
CA VAL A 17 16.41 -7.26 -9.56
C VAL A 17 17.72 -7.57 -8.83
N GLY A 18 17.91 -6.94 -7.67
CA GLY A 18 19.09 -7.14 -6.84
C GLY A 18 18.85 -6.60 -5.43
N GLU A 19 19.93 -6.39 -4.67
CA GLU A 19 19.87 -5.96 -3.27
C GLU A 19 19.05 -4.67 -3.06
N ALA A 20 19.20 -3.70 -3.97
CA ALA A 20 18.43 -2.45 -3.93
C ALA A 20 16.91 -2.68 -4.10
N ALA A 21 16.51 -3.64 -4.93
CA ALA A 21 15.10 -4.00 -5.09
C ALA A 21 14.59 -4.70 -3.82
N LEU A 22 15.39 -5.62 -3.24
CA LEU A 22 15.03 -6.33 -2.01
C LEU A 22 14.74 -5.36 -0.86
N LEU A 23 15.63 -4.39 -0.62
CA LEU A 23 15.46 -3.40 0.44
C LEU A 23 14.19 -2.55 0.23
N ARG A 24 13.93 -2.11 -1.02
CA ARG A 24 12.74 -1.31 -1.35
C ARG A 24 11.45 -2.08 -1.11
N PHE A 25 11.38 -3.34 -1.55
CA PHE A 25 10.22 -4.19 -1.30
C PHE A 25 10.06 -4.53 0.18
N TYR A 26 11.15 -4.72 0.92
CA TYR A 26 11.10 -4.91 2.37
C TYR A 26 10.47 -3.72 3.08
N VAL A 27 10.94 -2.50 2.80
CA VAL A 27 10.37 -1.27 3.39
C VAL A 27 8.94 -1.04 2.95
N LEU A 28 8.64 -1.24 1.66
CA LEU A 28 7.28 -1.13 1.13
C LEU A 28 6.34 -2.12 1.81
N HIS A 29 6.78 -3.35 2.07
CA HIS A 29 5.95 -4.39 2.67
C HIS A 29 5.81 -4.29 4.19
N CYS A 30 6.88 -3.95 4.91
CA CYS A 30 6.85 -3.93 6.37
C CYS A 30 6.39 -2.58 6.94
N ILE A 31 6.53 -1.49 6.19
CA ILE A 31 6.18 -0.14 6.65
C ILE A 31 5.11 0.47 5.76
N GLY A 32 5.37 0.58 4.44
CA GLY A 32 4.47 1.28 3.53
C GLY A 32 3.06 0.69 3.49
N PHE A 33 2.96 -0.60 3.23
CA PHE A 33 1.70 -1.31 3.07
C PHE A 33 0.92 -1.42 4.39
N PRO A 34 1.52 -1.78 5.54
CA PRO A 34 0.84 -1.75 6.83
C PRO A 34 0.35 -0.36 7.19
N PHE A 35 1.13 0.69 6.94
CA PHE A 35 0.71 2.07 7.21
C PHE A 35 -0.50 2.49 6.39
N ILE A 36 -0.50 2.17 5.09
CA ILE A 36 -1.63 2.44 4.20
C ILE A 36 -2.88 1.68 4.67
N ILE A 37 -2.75 0.39 4.99
CA ILE A 37 -3.85 -0.42 5.53
C ILE A 37 -4.38 0.18 6.84
N MET A 38 -3.50 0.59 7.76
CA MET A 38 -3.92 1.20 9.02
C MET A 38 -4.78 2.45 8.79
N ILE A 39 -4.41 3.31 7.85
CA ILE A 39 -5.20 4.50 7.50
C ILE A 39 -6.57 4.08 6.93
N PHE A 40 -6.58 3.15 5.98
CA PHE A 40 -7.84 2.68 5.39
C PHE A 40 -8.75 2.01 6.42
N MET A 41 -8.21 1.19 7.32
CA MET A 41 -8.97 0.57 8.41
C MET A 41 -9.50 1.61 9.39
N ALA A 42 -8.70 2.62 9.74
CA ALA A 42 -9.15 3.71 10.62
C ALA A 42 -10.32 4.48 10.01
N ILE A 43 -10.24 4.83 8.72
CA ILE A 43 -11.34 5.49 8.00
C ILE A 43 -12.55 4.58 7.91
N HIS A 44 -12.35 3.30 7.59
CA HIS A 44 -13.41 2.29 7.48
C HIS A 44 -14.19 2.15 8.80
N PHE A 45 -13.49 1.98 9.93
CA PHE A 45 -14.14 1.87 11.23
C PHE A 45 -14.77 3.17 11.71
N TRP A 46 -14.17 4.33 11.40
CA TRP A 46 -14.79 5.63 11.65
C TRP A 46 -16.10 5.77 10.88
N ARG A 47 -16.12 5.37 9.60
CA ARG A 47 -17.33 5.38 8.77
C ARG A 47 -18.40 4.45 9.31
N ILE A 48 -18.06 3.20 9.65
CA ILE A 48 -19.00 2.26 10.26
C ILE A 48 -19.65 2.85 11.51
N ARG A 49 -18.85 3.46 12.40
CA ARG A 49 -19.39 4.06 13.63
C ARG A 49 -20.21 5.33 13.38
N LYS A 50 -19.85 6.12 12.36
CA LYS A 50 -20.57 7.35 12.00
C LYS A 50 -21.90 7.06 11.32
N ASP A 51 -21.95 6.05 10.45
CA ASP A 51 -23.08 5.78 9.56
C ASP A 51 -24.15 4.86 10.20
N GLY A 52 -24.13 4.68 11.53
CA GLY A 52 -25.17 3.96 12.29
C GLY A 52 -24.84 2.52 12.67
N GLY A 53 -23.60 2.08 12.46
CA GLY A 53 -23.14 0.74 12.82
C GLY A 53 -23.32 -0.28 11.69
N ILE A 54 -23.40 -1.55 12.08
CA ILE A 54 -23.52 -2.67 11.14
C ILE A 54 -24.99 -2.76 10.69
N THR A 55 -25.21 -2.85 9.38
CA THR A 55 -26.53 -3.11 8.81
C THR A 55 -27.10 -4.40 9.40
N THR A 56 -28.23 -4.29 10.10
CA THR A 56 -28.95 -5.44 10.63
C THR A 56 -29.75 -6.12 9.52
N PRO A 57 -29.86 -7.47 9.53
CA PRO A 57 -30.65 -8.19 8.55
C PRO A 57 -32.15 -7.85 8.66
N LEU A 58 -32.83 -7.93 7.51
CA LEU A 58 -34.29 -7.84 7.37
C LEU A 58 -34.98 -9.11 7.86
#